data_AF-A0A3D1WVV3-F1
#
_entry.id   AF-A0A3D1WVV3-F1
#
_cell.length_a   1.000
_cell.length_b   1.000
_cell.length_c   1.000
_cell.angle_alpha   90.00
_cell.angle_beta   90.00
_cell.angle_gamma   90.00
#
_symmetry.space_group_name_H-M   'P 1'
#
loop_
_entity.id
_entity.type
_entity.pdbx_description
1 polymer ?
#
loop_
_entity_poly.entity_id
_entity_poly.type
_entity_poly.pdbx_seq_one_letter_code
_entity_poly.pdbx_strand_id
1 'polypeptide(L)'
;MREEAEERKRLEEQKKQVALEEAKYQAEIAKIQDLLAQEPEDSERRADIEAKLQELNVQLDLVEEKKEEITKLQNGKAGNVYIISNLGSFGDKVFKVGMTRRLDPQERVDELGSASVPFKFDVHSFIFSEDAVGLENEMHNRLRARRLNKVNLRKEFFEVSLDELEQIVLDINPTAAFNRTMLAEDYKQSLSLGEEEIPLSNSDDTIEQSDEDDPDNGEND
;
A
#
# COMPACT_ATOMS: atom_id res chain seq x y z
N MET A 1 -2.62 12.76 -13.68
CA MET A 1 -4.05 13.12 -13.85
C MET A 1 -4.98 11.97 -13.52
N ARG A 2 -5.04 10.85 -14.27
CA ARG A 2 -5.94 9.73 -13.91
C ARG A 2 -5.60 9.06 -12.58
N GLU A 3 -4.36 8.59 -12.42
CA GLU A 3 -3.91 7.95 -11.17
C GLU A 3 -3.98 8.89 -9.97
N GLU A 4 -3.57 10.15 -10.16
CA GLU A 4 -3.67 11.16 -9.10
C GLU A 4 -5.12 11.44 -8.65
N ALA A 5 -6.06 11.45 -9.61
CA ALA A 5 -7.47 11.62 -9.31
C ALA A 5 -8.06 10.39 -8.60
N GLU A 6 -7.62 9.18 -8.99
CA GLU A 6 -8.00 7.93 -8.33
C GLU A 6 -7.48 7.88 -6.88
N GLU A 7 -6.23 8.28 -6.63
CA GLU A 7 -5.69 8.37 -5.25
C GLU A 7 -6.43 9.41 -4.40
N ARG A 8 -6.76 10.59 -4.98
CA ARG A 8 -7.57 11.61 -4.27
C ARG A 8 -8.95 11.09 -3.90
N LYS A 9 -9.62 10.41 -4.85
CA LYS A 9 -10.93 9.80 -4.61
C LYS A 9 -10.85 8.74 -3.51
N ARG A 10 -9.81 7.90 -3.52
CA ARG A 10 -9.58 6.88 -2.49
C ARG A 10 -9.39 7.50 -1.10
N LEU A 11 -8.59 8.57 -0.99
CA LEU A 11 -8.42 9.30 0.27
C LEU A 11 -9.73 9.94 0.76
N GLU A 12 -10.58 10.44 -0.14
CA GLU A 12 -11.90 10.96 0.23
C GLU A 12 -12.83 9.88 0.77
N GLU A 13 -12.82 8.68 0.17
CA GLU A 13 -13.57 7.52 0.65
C GLU A 13 -13.07 7.05 2.02
N GLN A 14 -11.74 6.97 2.20
CA GLN A 14 -11.13 6.65 3.48
C GLN A 14 -11.48 7.67 4.57
N LYS A 15 -11.45 8.97 4.26
CA LYS A 15 -11.86 10.02 5.20
C LYS A 15 -13.30 9.84 5.68
N LYS A 16 -14.21 9.50 4.76
CA LYS A 16 -15.62 9.24 5.12
C LYS A 16 -15.73 8.02 6.02
N GLN A 17 -14.98 6.96 5.71
CA GLN A 17 -15.00 5.73 6.50
C GLN A 17 -14.46 5.96 7.92
N VAL A 18 -13.34 6.66 8.05
CA VAL A 18 -12.74 6.99 9.36
C VAL A 18 -13.64 7.91 10.17
N ALA A 19 -14.32 8.88 9.55
CA ALA A 19 -15.29 9.74 10.25
C ALA A 19 -16.52 8.95 10.76
N LEU A 20 -16.97 7.93 10.02
CA LEU A 20 -18.04 7.05 10.48
C LEU A 20 -17.59 6.14 11.63
N GLU A 21 -16.35 5.67 11.59
CA GLU A 21 -15.73 4.86 12.65
C GLU A 21 -15.54 5.66 13.94
N GLU A 22 -14.98 6.87 13.84
CA GLU A 22 -14.85 7.83 14.94
C GLU A 22 -16.21 8.09 15.61
N ALA A 23 -17.25 8.39 14.83
CA ALA A 23 -18.59 8.63 15.34
C ALA A 23 -19.18 7.41 16.06
N LYS A 24 -18.87 6.18 15.61
CA LYS A 24 -19.29 4.95 16.28
C LYS A 24 -18.60 4.78 17.63
N TYR A 25 -17.27 4.96 17.67
CA TYR A 25 -16.51 4.87 18.93
C TYR A 25 -16.96 5.93 19.93
N GLN A 26 -17.14 7.18 19.50
CA GLN A 26 -17.67 8.25 20.37
C GLN A 26 -19.06 7.91 20.91
N ALA A 27 -19.95 7.35 20.09
CA ALA A 27 -21.28 6.93 20.53
C ALA A 27 -21.25 5.74 21.49
N GLU A 28 -20.33 4.78 21.31
CA GLU A 28 -20.16 3.66 22.23
C GLU A 28 -19.53 4.10 23.55
N ILE A 29 -18.50 4.95 23.50
CA ILE A 29 -17.89 5.58 24.67
C ILE A 29 -18.94 6.32 25.50
N ALA A 30 -19.77 7.14 24.87
CA ALA A 30 -20.85 7.86 25.57
C ALA A 30 -21.81 6.91 26.30
N LYS A 31 -22.21 5.79 25.66
CA LYS A 31 -23.07 4.78 26.30
C LYS A 31 -22.39 4.08 27.47
N ILE A 32 -21.10 3.77 27.35
CA ILE A 32 -20.32 3.12 28.42
C ILE A 32 -20.08 4.09 29.57
N GLN A 33 -19.87 5.38 29.29
CA GLN A 33 -19.79 6.44 30.31
C GLN A 33 -21.12 6.61 31.05
N ASP A 34 -22.25 6.59 30.34
CA ASP A 34 -23.58 6.64 30.96
C ASP A 34 -23.86 5.41 31.84
N LEU A 35 -23.42 4.23 31.40
CA LEU A 35 -23.51 2.98 32.17
C LEU A 35 -22.65 3.08 33.45
N LEU A 36 -21.42 3.57 33.33
CA LEU A 36 -20.50 3.76 34.45
C LEU A 36 -21.06 4.74 35.49
N ALA A 37 -21.72 5.81 35.03
CA ALA A 37 -22.34 6.80 35.91
C ALA A 37 -23.57 6.26 36.68
N GLN A 38 -24.22 5.21 36.16
CA GLN A 38 -25.37 4.55 36.81
C GLN A 38 -24.94 3.43 37.76
N GLU A 39 -23.69 2.96 37.68
CA GLU A 39 -23.18 1.88 38.51
C GLU A 39 -22.70 2.40 39.88
N PRO A 40 -23.02 1.72 41.00
CA PRO A 40 -22.52 2.09 42.33
C PRO A 40 -20.98 2.08 42.43
N GLU A 41 -20.40 2.89 43.31
CA GLU A 41 -18.94 2.93 43.52
C GLU A 41 -18.35 1.59 43.99
N ASP A 42 -19.06 0.85 44.84
CA ASP A 42 -18.62 -0.43 45.40
C ASP A 42 -18.94 -1.66 44.51
N SER A 43 -19.39 -1.44 43.27
CA SER A 43 -19.73 -2.55 42.36
C SER A 43 -18.47 -3.18 41.75
N GLU A 44 -18.32 -4.50 41.87
CA GLU A 44 -17.24 -5.24 41.20
C GLU A 44 -17.30 -5.09 39.67
N ARG A 45 -18.48 -4.78 39.09
CA ARG A 45 -18.66 -4.56 37.64
C ARG A 45 -18.08 -3.25 37.16
N ARG A 46 -17.85 -2.28 38.06
CA ARG A 46 -17.36 -0.96 37.70
C ARG A 46 -15.96 -1.02 37.09
N ALA A 47 -15.10 -1.88 37.64
CA ALA A 47 -13.76 -2.10 37.13
C ALA A 47 -13.76 -2.64 35.68
N ASP A 48 -14.65 -3.57 35.37
CA ASP A 48 -14.79 -4.12 34.01
C ASP A 48 -15.28 -3.06 33.01
N ILE A 49 -16.22 -2.20 33.44
CA ILE A 49 -16.75 -1.10 32.63
C ILE A 49 -15.66 -0.04 32.35
N GLU A 50 -14.87 0.31 33.37
CA GLU A 50 -13.74 1.23 33.23
C GLU A 50 -12.65 0.67 32.32
N ALA A 51 -12.32 -0.62 32.43
CA ALA A 51 -11.36 -1.27 31.55
C ALA A 51 -11.84 -1.23 30.09
N LYS A 52 -13.13 -1.51 29.84
CA LYS A 52 -13.71 -1.41 28.50
C LYS A 52 -13.72 0.03 27.97
N LEU A 53 -13.99 1.01 28.83
CA LEU A 53 -13.93 2.42 28.47
C LEU A 53 -12.51 2.83 28.06
N GLN A 54 -11.49 2.38 28.81
CA GLN A 54 -10.09 2.62 28.46
C GLN A 54 -9.73 1.99 27.11
N GLU A 55 -10.13 0.75 26.86
CA GLU A 55 -9.92 0.09 25.57
C GLU A 55 -10.54 0.89 24.42
N LEU A 56 -11.80 1.33 24.57
CA LEU A 56 -12.48 2.13 23.56
C LEU A 56 -11.81 3.49 23.32
N ASN A 57 -11.31 4.15 24.37
CA ASN A 57 -10.56 5.41 24.22
C ASN A 57 -9.25 5.19 23.44
N VAL A 58 -8.51 4.11 23.73
CA VAL A 58 -7.30 3.77 22.95
C VAL A 58 -7.63 3.53 21.48
N GLN A 59 -8.74 2.85 21.17
CA GLN A 59 -9.18 2.67 19.79
C GLN A 59 -9.57 4.01 19.14
N LEU A 60 -10.25 4.90 19.87
CA LEU A 60 -10.60 6.23 19.37
C LEU A 60 -9.34 7.05 19.06
N ASP A 61 -8.34 7.05 19.93
CA ASP A 61 -7.07 7.76 19.72
C ASP A 61 -6.38 7.30 18.42
N LEU A 62 -6.36 5.99 18.15
CA LEU A 62 -5.81 5.43 16.91
C LEU A 62 -6.61 5.86 15.66
N VAL A 63 -7.93 6.01 15.78
CA VAL A 63 -8.79 6.49 14.69
C VAL A 63 -8.57 7.98 14.44
N GLU A 64 -8.37 8.78 15.50
CA GLU A 64 -8.05 10.20 15.40
C GLU A 64 -6.68 10.43 14.75
N GLU A 65 -5.65 9.66 15.11
CA GLU A 65 -4.33 9.70 14.47
C GLU A 65 -4.44 9.41 12.96
N LYS A 66 -5.14 8.35 12.57
CA LYS A 66 -5.41 8.04 11.15
C LYS A 66 -6.15 9.17 10.44
N LYS A 67 -7.10 9.83 11.09
CA LYS A 67 -7.85 10.96 10.53
C LYS A 67 -6.94 12.16 10.27
N GLU A 68 -6.01 12.43 11.17
CA GLU A 68 -5.00 13.48 11.00
C GLU A 68 -4.08 13.18 9.82
N GLU A 69 -3.59 11.94 9.70
CA GLU A 69 -2.77 11.51 8.56
C GLU A 69 -3.49 11.69 7.22
N ILE A 70 -4.74 11.22 7.12
CA ILE A 70 -5.57 11.40 5.91
C ILE A 70 -5.70 12.89 5.58
N THR A 71 -5.90 13.73 6.59
CA THR A 71 -6.05 15.19 6.39
C THR A 71 -4.75 15.81 5.87
N LYS A 72 -3.58 15.40 6.38
CA LYS A 72 -2.28 15.83 5.86
C LYS A 72 -2.13 15.45 4.39
N LEU A 73 -2.46 14.20 4.02
CA LEU A 73 -2.38 13.70 2.65
C LEU A 73 -3.34 14.44 1.69
N GLN A 74 -4.51 14.85 2.17
CA GLN A 74 -5.50 15.60 1.37
C GLN A 74 -5.04 17.01 0.95
N ASN A 75 -4.13 17.65 1.70
CA ASN A 75 -3.56 18.95 1.35
C ASN A 75 -2.78 18.91 0.02
N GLY A 76 -2.56 17.72 -0.56
CA GLY A 76 -2.17 17.51 -1.95
C GLY A 76 -0.68 17.61 -2.23
N LYS A 77 0.10 18.13 -1.29
CA LYS A 77 1.57 18.15 -1.33
C LYS A 77 2.18 17.00 -0.53
N ALA A 78 1.54 16.57 0.55
CA ALA A 78 2.05 15.52 1.42
C ALA A 78 1.91 14.13 0.78
N GLY A 79 2.82 13.24 1.13
CA GLY A 79 2.84 11.86 0.65
C GLY A 79 4.17 11.17 0.97
N ASN A 80 4.33 9.97 0.41
CA ASN A 80 5.54 9.20 0.51
C ASN A 80 6.23 9.14 -0.85
N VAL A 81 7.51 9.52 -0.90
CA VAL A 81 8.38 9.22 -2.04
C VAL A 81 8.97 7.84 -1.82
N TYR A 82 8.75 6.94 -2.76
CA TYR A 82 9.29 5.58 -2.72
C TYR A 82 10.45 5.43 -3.69
N ILE A 83 11.41 4.58 -3.30
CA ILE A 83 12.53 4.15 -4.11
C ILE A 83 12.50 2.63 -4.15
N ILE A 84 12.36 2.06 -5.34
CA ILE A 84 12.18 0.62 -5.53
C ILE A 84 13.05 0.10 -6.67
N SER A 85 13.40 -1.17 -6.62
CA SER A 85 14.14 -1.86 -7.68
C SER A 85 13.55 -3.24 -7.96
N ASN A 86 13.89 -3.82 -9.10
CA ASN A 86 13.48 -5.17 -9.44
C ASN A 86 14.64 -5.87 -10.14
N LEU A 87 15.41 -6.64 -9.36
CA LEU A 87 16.63 -7.27 -9.80
C LEU A 87 16.40 -8.17 -11.03
N GLY A 88 15.35 -8.98 -11.01
CA GLY A 88 15.06 -9.95 -12.07
C GLY A 88 14.56 -9.32 -13.37
N SER A 89 14.00 -8.11 -13.32
CA SER A 89 13.45 -7.42 -14.51
C SER A 89 14.41 -6.38 -15.10
N PHE A 90 15.14 -5.67 -14.23
CA PHE A 90 15.91 -4.50 -14.62
C PHE A 90 17.39 -4.54 -14.20
N GLY A 91 17.81 -5.55 -13.43
CA GLY A 91 19.17 -5.65 -12.92
C GLY A 91 19.41 -4.88 -11.61
N ASP A 92 20.67 -4.82 -11.19
CA ASP A 92 21.12 -4.35 -9.86
C ASP A 92 21.36 -2.83 -9.78
N LYS A 93 21.23 -2.11 -10.90
CA LYS A 93 21.55 -0.67 -11.01
C LYS A 93 20.37 0.16 -11.49
N VAL A 94 19.18 -0.42 -11.57
CA VAL A 94 18.00 0.27 -12.07
C VAL A 94 16.99 0.46 -10.95
N PHE A 95 16.68 1.72 -10.70
CA PHE A 95 15.77 2.14 -9.64
C PHE A 95 14.63 2.94 -10.21
N LYS A 96 13.43 2.72 -9.68
CA LYS A 96 12.28 3.58 -9.89
C LYS A 96 12.13 4.50 -8.67
N VAL A 97 11.93 5.78 -8.95
CA VAL A 97 11.58 6.79 -7.95
C VAL A 97 10.22 7.36 -8.33
N GLY A 98 9.29 7.38 -7.38
CA GLY A 98 7.98 8.00 -7.57
C GLY A 98 7.36 8.35 -6.23
N MET A 99 6.16 8.91 -6.25
CA MET A 99 5.42 9.25 -5.04
C MET A 99 4.03 8.60 -5.01
N THR A 100 3.48 8.47 -3.81
CA THR A 100 2.11 8.04 -3.56
C THR A 100 1.52 8.81 -2.40
N ARG A 101 0.20 9.06 -2.47
CA ARG A 101 -0.57 9.64 -1.37
C ARG A 101 -1.37 8.63 -0.59
N ARG A 102 -1.08 7.34 -0.75
CA ARG A 102 -1.70 6.29 0.09
C ARG A 102 -1.25 6.42 1.53
N LEU A 103 -2.13 6.01 2.43
CA LEU A 103 -1.80 5.83 3.84
C LEU A 103 -0.69 4.79 3.99
N ASP A 104 -0.86 3.63 3.34
CA ASP A 104 0.19 2.63 3.22
C ASP A 104 0.88 2.72 1.85
N PRO A 105 2.14 3.19 1.78
CA PRO A 105 2.88 3.26 0.52
C PRO A 105 3.24 1.88 -0.05
N GLN A 106 3.25 0.81 0.76
CA GLN A 106 3.56 -0.54 0.30
C GLN A 106 2.51 -1.05 -0.71
N GLU A 107 1.23 -0.75 -0.47
CA GLU A 107 0.16 -1.12 -1.40
C GLU A 107 0.42 -0.59 -2.83
N ARG A 108 1.04 0.60 -2.96
CA ARG A 108 1.38 1.15 -4.28
C ARG A 108 2.47 0.32 -4.96
N VAL A 109 3.46 -0.10 -4.20
CA VAL A 109 4.57 -0.92 -4.71
C VAL A 109 4.05 -2.27 -5.19
N ASP A 110 3.14 -2.88 -4.44
CA ASP A 110 2.55 -4.19 -4.78
C ASP A 110 1.70 -4.13 -6.06
N GLU A 111 0.93 -3.06 -6.25
CA GLU A 111 0.20 -2.83 -7.51
C GLU A 111 1.13 -2.63 -8.70
N LEU A 112 2.24 -1.91 -8.52
CA LEU A 112 3.22 -1.72 -9.58
C LEU A 112 3.89 -3.03 -9.98
N GLY A 113 4.17 -3.90 -9.01
CA GLY A 113 4.75 -5.23 -9.23
C GLY A 113 3.81 -6.15 -10.00
N SER A 114 2.56 -6.26 -9.53
CA SER A 114 1.55 -7.16 -10.12
C SER A 114 1.15 -6.81 -11.56
N ALA A 115 1.24 -5.55 -11.97
CA ALA A 115 0.71 -5.11 -13.25
C ALA A 115 1.65 -5.30 -14.45
N SER A 116 2.97 -5.39 -14.26
CA SER A 116 3.90 -5.11 -15.37
C SER A 116 5.28 -5.77 -15.30
N VAL A 117 5.60 -6.53 -14.26
CA VAL A 117 6.92 -7.17 -14.10
C VAL A 117 6.77 -8.60 -13.55
N PRO A 118 7.68 -9.53 -13.89
CA PRO A 118 7.62 -10.93 -13.47
C PRO A 118 7.91 -11.16 -11.98
N PHE A 119 8.55 -10.22 -11.29
CA PHE A 119 8.92 -10.34 -9.87
C PHE A 119 8.41 -9.15 -9.08
N LYS A 120 8.27 -9.29 -7.77
CA LYS A 120 7.96 -8.15 -6.89
C LYS A 120 9.12 -7.15 -6.85
N PHE A 121 8.78 -5.90 -6.52
CA PHE A 121 9.78 -4.87 -6.30
C PHE A 121 10.39 -4.99 -4.90
N ASP A 122 11.70 -4.82 -4.80
CA ASP A 122 12.40 -4.58 -3.54
C ASP A 122 12.29 -3.09 -3.19
N VAL A 123 12.00 -2.80 -1.91
CA VAL A 123 11.88 -1.43 -1.40
C VAL A 123 13.19 -0.98 -0.77
N HIS A 124 13.71 0.14 -1.26
CA HIS A 124 14.91 0.78 -0.73
C HIS A 124 14.57 1.90 0.24
N SER A 125 13.50 2.65 0.03
CA SER A 125 13.12 3.72 0.94
C SER A 125 11.67 4.14 0.77
N PHE A 126 11.04 4.52 1.89
CA PHE A 126 9.84 5.33 1.93
C PHE A 126 10.17 6.61 2.69
N ILE A 127 10.05 7.75 2.01
CA ILE A 127 10.37 9.06 2.57
C ILE A 127 9.08 9.85 2.67
N PHE A 128 8.54 9.94 3.89
CA PHE A 128 7.42 10.84 4.15
C PHE A 128 7.88 12.29 4.04
N SER A 129 7.06 13.12 3.38
CA SER A 129 7.27 14.55 3.28
C SER A 129 5.93 15.27 3.22
N GLU A 130 5.84 16.43 3.88
CA GLU A 130 4.71 17.36 3.73
C GLU A 130 4.68 18.01 2.33
N ASP A 131 5.82 18.00 1.63
CA ASP A 131 5.95 18.36 0.21
C ASP A 131 6.65 17.23 -0.57
N ALA A 132 5.97 16.09 -0.65
CA ALA A 132 6.41 14.93 -1.41
C ALA A 132 6.55 15.24 -2.91
N VAL A 133 5.71 16.14 -3.44
CA VAL A 133 5.82 16.62 -4.82
C VAL A 133 7.14 17.37 -5.03
N GLY A 134 7.51 18.26 -4.13
CA GLY A 134 8.80 18.95 -4.17
C GLY A 134 9.99 17.98 -4.05
N LEU A 135 9.91 17.05 -3.10
CA LEU A 135 10.94 16.04 -2.86
C LEU A 135 11.17 15.13 -4.08
N GLU A 136 10.10 14.61 -4.69
CA GLU A 136 10.17 13.78 -5.90
C GLU A 136 10.81 14.56 -7.06
N ASN A 137 10.36 15.79 -7.29
CA ASN A 137 10.89 16.62 -8.37
C ASN A 137 12.40 16.88 -8.19
N GLU A 138 12.85 17.12 -6.95
CA GLU A 138 14.27 17.30 -6.64
C GLU A 138 15.08 16.01 -6.91
N MET A 139 14.57 14.86 -6.47
CA MET A 139 15.17 13.55 -6.78
C MET A 139 15.30 13.33 -8.30
N HIS A 140 14.22 13.57 -9.04
CA HIS A 140 14.20 13.43 -10.50
C HIS A 140 15.15 14.40 -11.21
N ASN A 141 15.34 15.59 -10.66
CA ASN A 141 16.28 16.57 -11.19
C ASN A 141 17.73 16.13 -11.00
N ARG A 142 18.10 15.65 -9.81
CA ARG A 142 19.45 15.11 -9.55
C ARG A 142 19.75 13.86 -10.38
N LEU A 143 18.74 13.00 -10.58
CA LEU A 143 18.86 11.78 -11.37
C LEU A 143 18.60 11.99 -12.88
N ARG A 144 18.37 13.22 -13.36
CA ARG A 144 17.95 13.49 -14.74
C ARG A 144 18.87 12.88 -15.79
N ALA A 145 20.18 12.99 -15.60
CA ALA A 145 21.19 12.45 -16.51
C ALA A 145 21.21 10.91 -16.54
N ARG A 146 20.64 10.26 -15.52
CA ARG A 146 20.59 8.80 -15.35
C ARG A 146 19.29 8.17 -15.84
N ARG A 147 18.36 8.95 -16.41
CA ARG A 147 17.09 8.41 -16.91
C ARG A 147 17.32 7.34 -17.99
N LEU A 148 16.73 6.16 -17.78
CA LEU A 148 16.72 5.09 -18.78
C LEU A 148 15.86 5.49 -19.98
N ASN A 149 14.64 5.96 -19.73
CA ASN A 149 13.75 6.41 -20.80
C ASN A 149 13.91 7.91 -21.05
N LYS A 150 14.59 8.23 -22.16
CA LYS A 150 14.86 9.62 -22.60
C LYS A 150 13.74 10.25 -23.42
N VAL A 151 12.73 9.47 -23.81
CA VAL A 151 11.62 9.91 -24.68
C VAL A 151 10.36 10.12 -23.86
N ASN A 152 9.94 9.10 -23.11
CA ASN A 152 8.77 9.17 -22.23
C ASN A 152 9.21 9.44 -20.79
N LEU A 153 9.25 10.72 -20.43
CA LEU A 153 9.70 11.17 -19.10
C LEU A 153 8.78 10.73 -17.95
N ARG A 154 7.57 10.25 -18.25
CA ARG A 154 6.65 9.66 -17.24
C ARG A 154 7.11 8.27 -16.78
N LYS A 155 8.10 7.66 -17.45
CA LYS A 155 8.74 6.41 -17.04
C LYS A 155 10.00 6.75 -16.22
N GLU A 156 9.81 6.87 -14.91
CA GLU A 156 10.82 7.38 -13.96
C GLU A 156 11.76 6.27 -13.46
N PHE A 157 12.45 5.63 -14.40
CA PHE A 157 13.50 4.67 -14.09
C PHE A 157 14.89 5.28 -14.35
N PHE A 158 15.81 5.03 -13.44
CA PHE A 158 17.14 5.65 -13.42
C PHE A 158 18.22 4.59 -13.23
N GLU A 159 19.30 4.70 -14.00
CA GLU A 159 20.50 3.85 -13.91
C GLU A 159 21.54 4.50 -13.00
N VAL A 160 21.65 4.03 -11.76
CA VAL A 160 22.47 4.62 -10.70
C VAL A 160 22.95 3.53 -9.74
N SER A 161 24.09 3.74 -9.10
CA SER A 161 24.56 2.80 -8.06
C SER A 161 23.81 3.02 -6.74
N LEU A 162 23.73 1.98 -5.90
CA LEU A 162 23.15 2.11 -4.55
C LEU A 162 23.84 3.21 -3.73
N ASP A 163 25.18 3.28 -3.79
CA ASP A 163 25.96 4.29 -3.05
C ASP A 163 25.60 5.72 -3.48
N GLU A 164 25.53 5.96 -4.78
CA GLU A 164 25.17 7.28 -5.32
C GLU A 164 23.72 7.63 -4.99
N LEU A 165 22.80 6.66 -5.05
CA LEU A 165 21.40 6.88 -4.75
C LEU A 165 21.16 7.16 -3.26
N GLU A 166 21.80 6.39 -2.37
CA GLU A 166 21.75 6.61 -0.93
C GLU A 166 22.30 7.99 -0.57
N GLN A 167 23.43 8.38 -1.15
CA GLN A 167 24.01 9.71 -0.91
C GLN A 167 23.05 10.82 -1.35
N ILE A 168 22.43 10.70 -2.53
CA ILE A 168 21.44 11.67 -3.01
C ILE A 168 20.26 11.77 -2.03
N VAL A 169 19.77 10.64 -1.51
CA VAL A 169 18.67 10.60 -0.55
C VAL A 169 19.06 11.29 0.76
N LEU A 170 20.19 10.92 1.34
CA LEU A 170 20.66 11.48 2.61
C LEU A 170 21.01 12.98 2.50
N ASP A 171 21.47 13.44 1.34
CA ASP A 171 21.72 14.85 1.09
C ASP A 171 20.41 15.68 1.05
N ILE A 172 19.29 15.08 0.66
CA ILE A 172 17.98 15.76 0.62
C ILE A 172 17.26 15.61 1.96
N ASN A 173 17.27 14.42 2.54
CA ASN A 173 16.70 14.12 3.84
C ASN A 173 17.66 13.24 4.66
N PRO A 174 18.47 13.84 5.54
CA PRO A 174 19.46 13.11 6.34
C PRO A 174 18.87 12.06 7.30
N THR A 175 17.56 12.12 7.56
CA THR A 175 16.85 11.20 8.46
C THR A 175 16.13 10.08 7.71
N ALA A 176 16.19 10.07 6.38
CA ALA A 176 15.55 9.03 5.57
C ALA A 176 16.18 7.66 5.81
N ALA A 177 15.36 6.67 6.12
CA ALA A 177 15.80 5.28 6.16
C ALA A 177 16.08 4.79 4.73
N PHE A 178 17.23 4.13 4.55
CA PHE A 178 17.63 3.56 3.26
C PHE A 178 18.06 2.10 3.44
N ASN A 179 17.33 1.19 2.81
CA ASN A 179 17.64 -0.22 2.74
C ASN A 179 18.50 -0.50 1.51
N ARG A 180 19.70 -1.06 1.72
CA ARG A 180 20.63 -1.41 0.63
C ARG A 180 20.43 -2.84 0.11
N THR A 181 19.63 -3.66 0.79
CA THR A 181 19.47 -5.07 0.47
C THR A 181 18.34 -5.27 -0.55
N MET A 182 18.68 -5.86 -1.70
CA MET A 182 17.71 -6.43 -2.63
C MET A 182 17.50 -7.90 -2.27
N LEU A 183 16.33 -8.23 -1.72
CA LEU A 183 16.01 -9.60 -1.34
C LEU A 183 15.81 -10.44 -2.60
N ALA A 184 15.02 -9.94 -3.55
CA ALA A 184 14.75 -10.59 -4.83
C ALA A 184 14.45 -12.10 -4.68
N GLU A 185 13.62 -12.45 -3.70
CA GLU A 185 13.41 -13.84 -3.25
C GLU A 185 12.91 -14.72 -4.40
N ASP A 186 11.82 -14.33 -5.04
CA ASP A 186 11.23 -15.04 -6.17
C ASP A 186 12.22 -15.22 -7.34
N TYR A 187 13.05 -14.20 -7.61
CA TYR A 187 14.05 -14.26 -8.66
C TYR A 187 15.18 -15.26 -8.33
N LYS A 188 15.72 -15.21 -7.10
CA LYS A 188 16.75 -16.15 -6.64
C LYS A 188 16.22 -17.58 -6.58
N GLN A 189 14.97 -17.76 -6.16
CA GLN A 189 14.30 -19.06 -6.19
C GLN A 189 14.15 -19.57 -7.62
N SER A 190 13.71 -18.71 -8.55
CA SER A 190 13.59 -19.06 -9.97
C SER A 190 14.94 -19.48 -10.59
N LEU A 191 16.04 -18.80 -10.23
CA LEU A 191 17.38 -19.21 -10.67
C LEU A 191 17.83 -20.55 -10.07
N SER A 192 17.41 -20.84 -8.84
CA SER A 192 17.79 -22.07 -8.13
C SER A 192 17.03 -23.29 -8.64
N LEU A 193 15.81 -23.10 -9.17
CA LEU A 193 14.97 -24.15 -9.74
C LEU A 193 15.46 -24.64 -11.13
N GLY A 194 16.39 -23.93 -11.78
CA GLY A 194 17.02 -24.40 -13.02
C GLY A 194 16.04 -24.73 -14.16
N GLU A 195 16.39 -25.71 -15.01
CA GLU A 195 15.51 -26.30 -16.05
C GLU A 195 14.62 -27.44 -15.50
N GLU A 196 14.44 -27.55 -14.18
CA GLU A 196 13.49 -28.54 -13.65
C GLU A 196 12.07 -28.15 -14.10
N GLU A 197 11.35 -29.12 -14.70
CA GLU A 197 10.05 -28.92 -15.33
C GLU A 197 9.14 -28.05 -14.44
N ILE A 198 8.73 -26.89 -14.98
CA ILE A 198 7.68 -26.07 -14.37
C ILE A 198 6.49 -27.02 -14.15
N PRO A 199 6.09 -27.30 -12.90
CA PRO A 199 4.97 -28.19 -12.66
C PRO A 199 3.77 -27.61 -13.39
N LEU A 200 3.22 -28.36 -14.36
CA LEU A 200 1.96 -28.00 -14.98
C LEU A 200 0.94 -27.93 -13.84
N SER A 201 0.48 -26.71 -13.52
CA SER A 201 -0.63 -26.57 -12.59
C SER A 201 -1.81 -27.31 -13.21
N ASN A 202 -2.38 -28.28 -12.47
CA ASN A 202 -3.60 -28.96 -12.87
C ASN A 202 -4.74 -27.95 -12.96
N SER A 203 -4.90 -27.33 -14.12
CA SER A 203 -6.14 -26.68 -14.55
C SER A 203 -7.04 -27.78 -15.09
N ASP A 204 -7.57 -28.60 -14.18
CA ASP A 204 -8.65 -29.52 -14.48
C ASP A 204 -9.88 -29.11 -13.66
N ASP A 205 -10.29 -27.85 -13.82
CA ASP A 205 -11.69 -27.48 -13.71
C ASP A 205 -12.32 -27.70 -15.09
N THR A 206 -12.45 -28.97 -15.45
CA THR A 206 -13.40 -29.37 -16.49
C THR A 206 -14.78 -28.97 -15.96
N ILE A 207 -15.31 -27.88 -16.51
CA ILE A 207 -16.73 -27.53 -16.38
C ILE A 207 -17.48 -28.71 -17.00
N GLU A 208 -18.03 -29.60 -16.17
CA GLU A 208 -19.08 -30.53 -16.57
C GLU A 208 -20.25 -29.67 -17.05
N GLN A 209 -20.34 -29.48 -18.38
CA GLN A 209 -21.62 -29.19 -19.01
C GLN A 209 -22.47 -30.46 -18.85
N SER A 210 -23.24 -30.51 -17.77
CA SER A 210 -24.40 -31.36 -17.67
C SER A 210 -25.43 -30.85 -18.68
N ASP A 211 -25.39 -31.40 -19.89
CA ASP A 211 -26.52 -31.36 -20.81
C ASP A 211 -27.66 -32.14 -20.14
N GLU A 212 -28.53 -31.42 -19.42
CA GLU A 212 -29.82 -31.95 -18.97
C GLU A 212 -30.70 -32.20 -20.19
N ASP A 213 -30.81 -33.49 -20.51
CA ASP A 213 -31.96 -34.21 -21.05
C ASP A 213 -33.12 -33.35 -21.60
N ASP A 214 -33.24 -33.35 -22.93
CA ASP A 214 -34.47 -33.02 -23.65
C ASP A 214 -35.36 -34.27 -23.70
N PRO A 215 -36.51 -34.32 -23.01
CA PRO A 215 -37.45 -35.40 -23.17
C PRO A 215 -38.50 -35.02 -24.23
N ASP A 216 -38.70 -36.00 -25.11
CA ASP A 216 -40.01 -36.40 -25.64
C ASP A 216 -40.29 -36.03 -27.11
N ASN A 217 -39.88 -36.98 -27.93
CA ASN A 217 -40.39 -37.25 -29.25
C ASN A 217 -41.86 -37.72 -29.12
N GLY A 218 -42.81 -36.84 -29.40
CA GLY A 218 -44.24 -37.16 -29.49
C GLY A 218 -44.82 -36.70 -30.81
N GLU A 219 -44.88 -37.61 -31.78
CA GLU A 219 -45.71 -37.53 -32.99
C GLU A 219 -47.14 -37.07 -32.65
N ASN A 220 -47.74 -36.23 -33.50
CA ASN A 220 -49.06 -36.51 -34.12
C ASN A 220 -49.43 -35.45 -35.18
N ASP A 221 -49.80 -36.00 -36.34
CA ASP A 221 -50.50 -35.47 -37.53
C ASP A 221 -49.83 -34.47 -38.48
#